data_AF-A0A7Y5UAC0-F1
#
_entry.id   AF-A0A7Y5UAC0-F1
#
_cell.length_a   1.000
_cell.length_b   1.000
_cell.length_c   1.000
_cell.angle_alpha   90.00
_cell.angle_beta   90.00
_cell.angle_gamma   90.00
#
_symmetry.space_group_name_H-M   'P 1'
#
loop_
_entity.id
_entity.type
_entity.pdbx_description
1 polymer ?
#
loop_
_entity_poly.entity_id
_entity_poly.type
_entity_poly.pdbx_seq_one_letter_code
_entity_poly.pdbx_strand_id
1 'polypeptide(L)' 'MRHECDRTRLIAELASLLRECELPEDARAAGLTLIGFLARRMPGEGPSTVGVLEVAEKAAQLSVECCPASRSTKKSPVAA' A
#
# COMPACT_ATOMS: atom_id res chain seq x y z
N MET A 1 1.84 -16.41 3.27
CA MET A 1 1.49 -15.03 3.63
C MET A 1 2.35 -14.43 4.77
N ARG A 2 3.37 -15.10 5.34
CA ARG A 2 4.24 -14.47 6.37
C ARG A 2 5.50 -13.79 5.83
N HIS A 3 6.01 -14.22 4.67
CA HIS A 3 7.28 -13.72 4.10
C HIS A 3 7.30 -12.21 3.80
N GLU A 4 6.19 -11.62 3.37
CA GLU A 4 6.12 -10.17 3.09
C GLU A 4 6.17 -9.34 4.38
N CYS A 5 5.47 -9.79 5.43
CA CYS A 5 5.49 -9.14 6.74
C CYS A 5 6.87 -9.25 7.39
N ASP A 6 7.51 -10.42 7.34
CA ASP A 6 8.83 -10.64 7.90
C ASP A 6 9.89 -9.77 7.18
N ARG A 7 9.78 -9.66 5.86
CA ARG A 7 10.65 -8.78 5.04
C ARG A 7 10.48 -7.31 5.41
N THR A 8 9.24 -6.85 5.52
CA THR A 8 8.95 -5.45 5.89
C THR A 8 9.46 -5.12 7.29
N ARG A 9 9.29 -6.05 8.23
CA ARG A 9 9.82 -5.90 9.59
C ARG A 9 11.34 -5.84 9.61
N LEU A 10 12.02 -6.72 8.86
CA LEU A 10 13.49 -6.71 8.76
C LEU A 10 14.02 -5.40 8.16
N ILE A 11 13.35 -4.85 7.14
CA ILE A 11 13.67 -3.53 6.58
C ILE A 11 13.56 -2.45 7.67
N ALA A 12 12.51 -2.47 8.49
CA ALA A 12 12.31 -1.50 9.56
C ALA A 12 13.41 -1.60 10.64
N GLU A 13 13.77 -2.81 11.06
CA GLU A 13 14.84 -3.03 12.04
C GLU A 13 16.20 -2.56 11.51
N LEU A 14 16.54 -2.87 10.25
CA LEU A 14 17.76 -2.35 9.60
C LEU A 14 17.77 -0.83 9.49
N ALA A 15 16.63 -0.22 9.12
CA ALA A 15 16.52 1.24 9.00
C ALA A 15 16.67 1.95 10.35
N SER A 16 16.19 1.35 11.43
CA SER A 16 16.41 1.86 12.79
C SER A 16 17.88 1.73 13.20
N LEU A 17 18.50 0.58 12.97
CA LEU A 17 19.93 0.36 13.26
C LEU A 17 20.83 1.40 12.55
N LEU A 18 20.58 1.67 11.27
CA LEU A 18 21.34 2.64 10.47
C LEU A 18 21.15 4.10 10.90
N ARG A 19 20.08 4.38 11.65
CA ARG A 19 19.74 5.72 12.17
C ARG A 19 20.25 5.94 13.58
N GLU A 20 20.18 4.90 14.41
CA GLU A 20 20.39 4.98 15.84
C GLU A 20 21.84 4.66 16.25
N CYS A 21 22.60 3.94 15.42
CA CYS A 21 23.98 3.58 15.70
C CYS A 21 24.98 4.34 14.81
N GLU A 22 26.10 4.75 15.40
CA GLU A 22 27.28 5.12 14.63
C GLU A 22 27.96 3.84 14.11
N LEU A 23 27.94 3.68 12.78
CA LEU A 23 28.51 2.54 12.09
C LEU A 23 29.63 3.00 11.18
N PRO A 24 30.66 2.17 10.95
CA PRO A 24 31.61 2.40 9.88
C PRO A 24 30.90 2.59 8.54
N GLU A 25 31.45 3.43 7.66
CA GLU A 25 30.82 3.78 6.38
C GLU A 25 30.49 2.54 5.54
N ASP A 26 31.39 1.56 5.49
CA ASP A 26 31.19 0.30 4.78
C ASP A 26 29.99 -0.50 5.32
N ALA A 27 29.82 -0.54 6.65
CA ALA A 27 28.70 -1.24 7.27
C ALA A 27 27.38 -0.51 6.98
N ARG A 28 27.39 0.82 6.95
CA ARG A 28 26.24 1.65 6.59
C ARG A 28 25.86 1.43 5.12
N ALA A 29 26.83 1.42 4.22
CA ALA A 29 26.64 1.16 2.80
C ALA A 29 26.09 -0.24 2.53
N ALA A 30 26.62 -1.26 3.24
CA ALA A 30 26.11 -2.63 3.16
C ALA A 30 24.66 -2.74 3.64
N GLY A 31 24.31 -2.09 4.75
CA GLY A 31 22.95 -2.07 5.28
C GLY A 31 21.95 -1.41 4.33
N LEU A 32 22.31 -0.27 3.75
CA LEU A 32 21.48 0.39 2.73
C LEU A 32 21.32 -0.47 1.46
N THR A 33 22.38 -1.14 1.05
CA THR A 33 22.35 -2.07 -0.10
C THR A 33 21.40 -3.24 0.17
N LEU A 34 21.43 -3.81 1.38
CA LEU A 34 20.54 -4.89 1.78
C LEU A 34 19.08 -4.44 1.84
N ILE A 35 18.79 -3.26 2.40
CA ILE A 35 17.44 -2.67 2.36
C ILE A 35 16.96 -2.52 0.93
N GLY A 36 17.81 -1.99 0.04
CA GLY A 36 17.49 -1.85 -1.38
C GLY A 36 17.20 -3.19 -2.08
N PHE A 37 17.90 -4.26 -1.70
CA PHE A 37 17.62 -5.62 -2.19
C PHE A 37 16.28 -6.15 -1.66
N LEU A 38 16.01 -6.01 -0.36
CA LEU A 38 14.78 -6.47 0.27
C LEU A 38 13.54 -5.69 -0.19
N ALA A 39 13.69 -4.41 -0.51
CA ALA A 39 12.60 -3.56 -1.00
C ALA A 39 12.18 -3.88 -2.44
N ARG A 40 13.02 -4.59 -3.21
CA ARG A 40 12.70 -5.01 -4.58
C ARG A 40 11.77 -6.23 -4.56
N ARG A 41 10.89 -6.30 -5.55
CA ARG A 41 10.07 -7.49 -5.81
C ARG A 41 10.94 -8.60 -6.39
N MET A 42 10.85 -9.80 -5.83
CA MET A 42 11.51 -10.96 -6.41
C MET A 42 10.72 -11.48 -7.65
N PRO A 43 11.40 -12.02 -8.66
CA PRO A 43 10.72 -12.71 -9.76
C PRO A 43 9.78 -13.79 -9.22
N GLY A 44 8.50 -13.76 -9.60
CA GLY A 44 7.49 -14.70 -9.12
C GLY A 44 6.72 -14.25 -7.87
N GLU A 45 7.09 -13.14 -7.22
CA GLU A 45 6.22 -12.54 -6.19
C GLU A 45 5.03 -11.82 -6.83
N GLY A 46 3.83 -12.12 -6.33
CA GLY A 46 2.61 -11.37 -6.65
C GLY A 46 2.71 -9.89 -6.26
N PRO A 47 1.79 -9.03 -6.74
CA PRO A 47 1.69 -7.66 -6.25
C PRO A 47 1.41 -7.65 -4.75
N SER A 48 1.97 -6.67 -4.02
CA SER A 48 1.65 -6.51 -2.60
C SER A 48 0.15 -6.22 -2.46
N THR A 49 -0.48 -6.89 -1.50
CA THR A 49 -1.89 -6.71 -1.16
C THR A 49 -2.08 -5.91 0.13
N VAL A 50 -0.98 -5.46 0.76
CA VAL A 50 -1.01 -4.65 1.97
C VAL A 50 -1.68 -3.31 1.66
N GLY A 51 -2.63 -2.90 2.50
CA GLY A 51 -3.36 -1.64 2.32
C GLY A 51 -4.50 -1.70 1.29
N VAL A 52 -4.63 -2.80 0.53
CA VAL A 52 -5.67 -2.89 -0.52
C VAL A 52 -7.07 -2.91 0.09
N LEU A 53 -7.27 -3.61 1.20
CA LEU A 53 -8.58 -3.66 1.88
C LEU A 53 -8.94 -2.30 2.46
N GLU A 54 -8.00 -1.66 3.14
CA GLU A 54 -8.17 -0.35 3.77
C GLU A 54 -8.47 0.73 2.71
N VAL A 55 -7.78 0.70 1.57
CA VAL A 55 -8.05 1.60 0.45
C VAL A 55 -9.40 1.28 -0.21
N ALA A 56 -9.76 0.01 -0.36
CA ALA A 56 -11.04 -0.39 -0.93
C ALA A 56 -12.22 0.06 -0.04
N GLU A 57 -12.11 -0.12 1.28
CA GLU A 57 -13.09 0.37 2.26
C GLU A 57 -13.20 1.89 2.22
N LYS A 58 -12.05 2.59 2.17
CA LYS A 58 -12.04 4.05 2.08
C LYS A 58 -12.65 4.55 0.76
N ALA A 59 -12.35 3.88 -0.35
CA ALA A 59 -12.94 4.18 -1.65
C ALA A 59 -14.45 3.94 -1.67
N ALA A 60 -14.93 2.87 -1.03
CA ALA A 60 -16.36 2.62 -0.88
C ALA A 60 -17.04 3.74 -0.08
N GLN A 61 -16.45 4.19 1.04
CA GLN A 61 -16.95 5.33 1.83
C GLN A 61 -17.01 6.62 1.00
N LEU A 62 -15.93 6.95 0.27
CA LEU A 62 -15.87 8.15 -0.57
C LEU A 62 -16.85 8.10 -1.76
N SER A 63 -17.13 6.92 -2.30
CA SER A 63 -18.10 6.75 -3.38
C SER A 63 -19.55 6.99 -2.95
N VAL A 64 -19.86 6.82 -1.66
CA VAL A 64 -21.18 7.13 -1.08
C VAL A 64 -21.36 8.65 -0.93
N GLU A 65 -20.29 9.40 -0.70
CA GLU A 65 -20.32 10.87 -0.57
C GLU A 65 -20.48 11.60 -1.92
N CYS A 66 -20.14 10.96 -3.05
CA CYS A 66 -20.25 11.56 -4.40
C CYS A 66 -21.61 11.31 -5.09
N CYS A 67 -22.70 11.15 -4.34
CA CYS A 67 -24.04 11.02 -4.90
C CYS A 67 -24.79 12.36 -4.80
N PRO A 68 -24.80 13.23 -5.83
CA PRO A 68 -25.84 14.24 -5.90
C PRO A 68 -27.14 13.52 -6.27
N ALA A 69 -28.10 13.53 -5.34
CA ALA A 69 -29.43 13.03 -5.57
C ALA A 69 -30.09 13.78 -6.75
N SER A 70 -30.11 13.18 -7.95
CA SER A 70 -31.01 13.61 -9.03
C SER A 70 -31.40 12.45 -9.93
N ARG A 71 -32.03 11.43 -9.33
CA ARG A 71 -32.85 10.47 -10.07
C ARG A 71 -34.17 11.15 -10.46
N SER A 72 -34.18 11.94 -11.53
CA SER A 72 -35.42 12.45 -12.13
C SER A 72 -36.08 11.36 -12.97
N THR A 73 -36.96 10.59 -12.36
CA THR A 73 -37.97 9.81 -13.10
C THR A 73 -39.07 10.75 -13.60
N LYS A 74 -38.96 11.28 -14.82
CA LYS A 74 -40.13 11.81 -15.52
C LYS A 74 -40.82 10.66 -16.25
N LYS A 75 -41.84 10.08 -15.63
CA LYS A 75 -42.90 9.36 -16.35
C LYS A 75 -43.74 10.42 -17.07
N SER A 76 -43.77 10.41 -18.39
CA SER A 76 -44.85 11.03 -19.17
C SER A 76 -45.77 9.92 -19.69
N PRO A 77 -47.09 9.99 -19.47
CA PRO A 77 -48.01 9.09 -20.14
C PRO A 77 -48.20 9.56 -21.58
N VAL A 78 -48.10 8.62 -22.53
CA VAL A 78 -48.56 8.84 -23.90
C VAL A 78 -50.07 8.60 -23.91
N ALA A 79 -50.85 9.66 -24.11
CA ALA A 79 -52.29 9.58 -24.33
C ALA A 79 -52.55 9.40 -25.84
N ALA A 80 -53.63 8.66 -26.11
CA ALA A 80 -54.05 8.08 -27.38
C ALA A 80 -54.25 9.07 -28.55
#